data_AF-A0AB33L0S6-F1
#
_entry.id   AF-A0AB33L0S6-F1
#
_cell.length_a   1.000
_cell.length_b   1.000
_cell.length_c   1.000
_cell.angle_alpha   90.00
_cell.angle_beta   90.00
_cell.angle_gamma   90.00
#
_symmetry.space_group_name_H-M   'P 1'
#
loop_
_entity.id
_entity.type
_entity.pdbx_description
1 polymer ?
#
loop_
_entity_poly.entity_id
_entity_poly.type
_entity_poly.pdbx_seq_one_letter_code
_entity_poly.pdbx_strand_id
1 'polypeptide(L)' 'MSLNVRRKSNLNILIMKKQILNLGKALKKAEQSQINGGRKQCDKNRDGICEDHGRHCAEFYCSFIL' A
#
# COMPACT_ATOMS: atom_id res chain seq x y z
N MET A 1 -1.12 -33.65 27.75
CA MET A 1 -1.06 -32.67 26.63
C MET A 1 0.29 -32.81 25.95
N SER A 2 0.34 -33.31 24.72
CA SER A 2 1.57 -33.78 24.05
C SER A 2 2.56 -32.64 23.75
N LEU A 3 3.87 -32.86 23.94
CA LEU A 3 4.95 -31.88 23.70
C LEU A 3 4.93 -31.29 22.28
N ASN A 4 4.44 -32.07 21.31
CA ASN A 4 4.29 -31.65 19.91
C ASN A 4 3.23 -30.57 19.71
N VAL A 5 2.16 -30.57 20.53
CA VAL A 5 1.10 -29.55 20.48
C VAL A 5 1.63 -28.21 20.98
N ARG A 6 2.44 -28.22 22.06
CA ARG A 6 3.09 -27.02 22.61
C ARG A 6 4.10 -26.36 21.65
N ARG A 7 4.85 -27.14 20.88
CA ARG A 7 5.79 -26.58 19.88
C ARG A 7 5.06 -25.91 18.71
N LYS A 8 3.96 -26.52 18.24
CA LYS A 8 3.16 -26.00 17.12
C LYS A 8 2.43 -24.70 17.48
N SER A 9 1.88 -24.61 18.70
CA SER A 9 1.26 -23.36 19.18
C SER A 9 2.29 -22.24 19.37
N ASN A 10 3.50 -22.53 19.88
CA ASN A 10 4.57 -21.53 20.00
C ASN A 10 5.06 -21.00 18.64
N LEU A 11 5.19 -21.85 17.63
CA LEU A 11 5.55 -21.43 16.27
C LEU A 11 4.50 -20.49 15.67
N ASN A 12 3.22 -20.83 15.83
CA ASN A 12 2.11 -20.01 15.34
C ASN A 12 2.05 -18.63 16.03
N ILE A 13 2.31 -18.57 17.35
CA ILE A 13 2.38 -17.31 18.10
C ILE A 13 3.53 -16.42 17.58
N LEU A 14 4.68 -17.01 17.23
CA LEU A 14 5.83 -16.27 16.72
C LEU A 14 5.57 -15.66 15.33
N ILE A 15 4.86 -16.39 14.46
CA ILE A 15 4.47 -15.93 13.12
C ILE A 15 3.50 -14.76 13.21
N MET A 16 2.45 -14.89 14.04
CA MET A 16 1.45 -13.83 14.25
C MET A 16 2.09 -12.54 14.80
N LYS A 17 3.03 -12.66 15.75
CA LYS A 17 3.75 -11.49 16.28
C LYS A 17 4.60 -10.77 15.23
N LYS A 18 5.20 -11.50 14.28
CA LYS A 18 5.95 -10.89 13.17
C LYS A 18 5.05 -10.11 12.20
N GLN A 19 3.82 -10.60 11.97
CA GLN A 19 2.86 -9.90 11.11
C GLN A 19 2.38 -8.59 11.76
N ILE A 20 2.15 -8.58 13.08
CA ILE A 20 1.80 -7.36 13.84
C ILE A 20 2.96 -6.35 13.87
N LEU A 21 4.21 -6.83 13.94
CA LEU A 21 5.39 -5.95 13.93
C LEU A 21 5.51 -5.10 12.65
N ASN A 22 4.94 -5.57 11.53
CA ASN A 22 4.94 -4.84 10.26
C ASN A 22 3.81 -3.81 10.13
N LEU A 23 2.81 -3.83 11.01
CA LEU A 23 1.74 -2.82 11.07
C LEU A 23 2.20 -1.52 11.77
N GLY A 24 3.27 -1.59 12.58
CA GLY A 24 3.85 -0.44 13.28
C GLY A 24 5.07 0.19 12.60
N LYS A 25 5.51 -0.33 11.45
CA LYS A 25 6.57 0.32 10.66
C LYS A 25 5.99 1.57 10.01
N ALA A 26 6.68 2.70 10.17
CA ALA A 26 6.38 3.90 9.41
C ALA A 26 6.54 3.59 7.91
N LEU A 27 5.42 3.37 7.24
CA LEU A 27 5.37 3.18 5.79
C LEU A 27 5.96 4.42 5.12
N LYS A 28 6.85 4.21 4.15
CA LYS A 28 7.32 5.32 3.33
C LYS A 28 6.13 5.89 2.55
N LYS A 29 6.15 7.18 2.23
CA LYS A 29 5.06 7.86 1.51
C LYS A 29 4.63 7.14 0.22
N ALA A 30 5.58 6.49 -0.46
CA ALA A 30 5.34 5.68 -1.66
C ALA A 30 4.63 4.34 -1.37
N GLU A 31 4.81 3.75 -0.19
CA GLU A 31 4.11 2.54 0.21
C GLU A 31 2.71 2.88 0.74
N GLN A 32 2.56 4.03 1.40
CA GLN A 32 1.25 4.56 1.81
C GLN A 32 0.34 4.86 0.61
N SER A 33 0.88 5.32 -0.53
CA SER A 33 0.05 5.57 -1.72
C SER A 33 -0.52 4.29 -2.33
N GLN A 34 0.20 3.16 -2.21
CA GLN A 34 -0.32 1.85 -2.62
C GLN A 34 -1.40 1.32 -1.68
N ILE A 35 -1.29 1.61 -0.38
CA ILE A 35 -2.21 1.09 0.65
C ILE A 35 -3.48 1.95 0.75
N ASN A 36 -3.35 3.27 0.76
CA ASN A 36 -4.48 4.16 1.03
C ASN A 36 -5.42 4.30 -0.18
N GLY A 37 -5.00 3.87 -1.37
CA GLY A 37 -5.75 4.13 -2.58
C GLY A 37 -5.81 5.63 -2.88
N GLY A 38 -5.71 5.97 -4.16
CA GLY A 38 -5.71 7.35 -4.58
C GLY A 38 -5.70 7.41 -6.08
N ARG A 39 -6.17 8.53 -6.63
CA ARG A 39 -6.03 8.77 -8.05
C ARG A 39 -4.54 8.91 -8.40
N LYS A 40 -4.12 8.32 -9.51
CA LYS A 40 -2.76 8.35 -10.04
C LYS A 40 -2.36 9.78 -10.36
N GLN A 41 -1.18 10.21 -9.95
CA GLN A 41 -0.62 11.48 -10.40
C GLN A 41 -0.21 11.33 -11.87
N CYS A 42 -1.00 11.88 -12.79
CA CYS A 42 -0.83 11.77 -14.22
C CYS A 42 -0.02 12.93 -14.81
N ASP A 43 0.12 14.01 -14.05
CA ASP A 43 1.14 15.04 -14.28
C ASP A 43 2.24 14.89 -13.21
N LYS A 44 3.27 14.12 -13.54
CA LYS A 44 4.38 13.86 -12.61
C LYS A 44 5.23 15.09 -12.36
N ASN A 45 5.38 15.96 -13.37
CA ASN A 45 6.29 17.10 -13.34
C ASN A 45 5.60 18.39 -12.89
N ARG A 46 4.26 18.40 -12.82
CA ARG A 46 3.41 19.57 -12.59
C ARG A 46 3.67 20.68 -13.62
N ASP A 47 3.98 20.29 -14.84
CA ASP A 47 4.24 21.19 -15.98
C ASP A 47 2.97 21.46 -16.81
N GLY A 48 1.83 20.85 -16.43
CA GLY A 48 0.57 20.93 -17.15
C GLY A 48 0.45 19.91 -18.28
N ILE A 49 1.44 19.02 -18.46
CA ILE A 49 1.43 17.96 -19.47
C ILE A 49 1.05 16.64 -18.81
N CYS A 50 -0.03 16.04 -19.28
CA CYS A 50 -0.51 14.75 -18.79
C CYS A 50 0.21 13.60 -19.50
N GLU A 51 1.02 12.83 -18.77
CA GLU A 51 1.64 11.61 -19.30
C GLU A 51 0.64 10.45 -19.48
N ASP A 52 -0.51 10.55 -18.81
CA ASP A 52 -1.60 9.58 -18.83
C ASP A 52 -2.94 10.31 -18.66
N HIS A 53 -4.03 9.75 -19.19
CA HIS A 53 -5.34 10.39 -19.15
C HIS A 53 -6.44 9.42 -18.73
N GLY A 54 -7.40 9.91 -17.95
CA GLY A 54 -8.60 9.15 -17.58
C GLY A 54 -9.04 9.36 -16.13
N ARG A 55 -10.18 8.77 -15.76
CA ARG A 55 -10.80 8.97 -14.44
C ARG A 55 -9.93 8.49 -13.27
N HIS A 56 -8.92 7.66 -13.55
CA HIS A 56 -7.92 7.23 -12.58
C HIS A 56 -6.90 8.32 -12.23
N CYS A 57 -6.83 9.42 -12.98
CA CYS A 57 -5.91 10.54 -12.73
C CYS A 57 -6.36 11.45 -11.57
N ALA A 58 -5.40 11.98 -10.81
CA ALA A 58 -5.65 12.88 -9.69
C ALA A 58 -5.98 14.29 -10.18
N GLU A 59 -5.34 14.69 -11.27
CA GLU A 59 -5.50 15.97 -11.93
C GLU A 59 -6.81 15.97 -12.72
N PHE A 60 -7.65 16.98 -12.47
CA PHE A 60 -8.92 17.13 -13.18
C PHE A 60 -8.71 17.32 -14.69
N TYR A 61 -7.71 18.11 -15.10
CA TYR A 61 -7.39 18.33 -16.52
C TYR A 61 -6.85 17.07 -17.22
N CYS A 62 -6.19 16.16 -16.50
CA CYS A 62 -5.81 14.85 -17.05
C CYS A 62 -6.97 13.83 -16.97
N SER A 63 -8.01 14.10 -16.18
CA SER A 63 -9.16 13.19 -16.03
C SER A 63 -10.21 13.35 -17.12
N PHE A 64 -10.34 14.54 -17.68
CA PHE A 64 -11.25 14.85 -18.77
C PHE A 64 -10.50 14.79 -20.10
N ILE A 65 -10.60 13.64 -20.79
CA ILE A 65 -10.28 13.57 -22.22
C ILE A 65 -11.45 14.28 -22.93
N LEU A 66 -11.17 15.43 -23.53
CA LEU A 66 -12.00 15.99 -24.61
C LEU A 66 -11.53 15.39 -25.93
#